data_AF-W2UR64-F1
#
_entry.id   AF-W2UR64-F1
#
_cell.length_a   1.000
_cell.length_b   1.000
_cell.length_c   1.000
_cell.angle_alpha   90.00
_cell.angle_beta   90.00
_cell.angle_gamma   90.00
#
_symmetry.space_group_name_H-M   'P 1'
#
loop_
_entity.id
_entity.type
_entity.pdbx_description
1 polymer ?
#
loop_
_entity_poly.entity_id
_entity_poly.type
_entity_poly.pdbx_seq_one_letter_code
_entity_poly.pdbx_strand_id
1 'polypeptide(L)'
;MKKILFSAVIASAIISCQKEQKVDYTLIQGKIDNATAKEVVIKGNDFSKAIALKEDGTFADTLRVNSGYYSLAEGRESTTIYLEPGYNINVTLDTKEFDETITYTGNGAENSNFLASKFLIEEKEAIAPQELYKLEEEAFKAKIQEDKDKIAKSLGEAQNLDEDFVALETKNINYDYLSKLATYTNAHRYLTKNNDFVPSEGFEAELAELDFNNEADYNNFAGYQNLVKSHYNEKIATLDSTTTIADVLTSIEAKSIKNDLAQMLSYRISPSNENSEELYLAIMDASSNEEFKQKLEKKYTTIQKLAKGNPSPSFDGYENYKGGTTSLEDLKGKYVYVDVWATWCGPCKREIPFLKEVEKEYHGKDIEFVSISVDKAADKEKWKQMVADKELKGVQLFADKDWSSDFVKNYAITGIPRFILIDPDGNIISADAPRPSNPKLKETLNTLL
;
A
#
# COMPACT_ATOMS: atom_id res chain seq x y z
N MET A 1 -40.39 -61.46 -57.10
CA MET A 1 -40.69 -60.59 -55.94
C MET A 1 -40.17 -61.30 -54.69
N LYS A 2 -39.09 -60.76 -54.08
CA LYS A 2 -39.01 -60.24 -52.68
C LYS A 2 -39.17 -61.34 -51.61
N LYS A 3 -38.09 -61.96 -51.09
CA LYS A 3 -37.11 -61.49 -50.06
C LYS A 3 -37.79 -60.93 -48.80
N ILE A 4 -37.49 -61.52 -47.64
CA ILE A 4 -37.04 -60.85 -46.40
C ILE A 4 -36.30 -61.90 -45.55
N LEU A 5 -35.02 -61.63 -45.27
CA LEU A 5 -34.18 -62.31 -44.28
C LEU A 5 -34.36 -61.57 -42.94
N PHE A 6 -34.51 -62.32 -41.86
CA PHE A 6 -34.44 -61.81 -40.49
C PHE A 6 -32.97 -61.61 -40.09
N SER A 7 -32.57 -60.37 -39.81
CA SER A 7 -31.30 -60.04 -39.15
C SER A 7 -31.61 -59.44 -37.78
N ALA A 8 -31.15 -60.11 -36.73
CA ALA A 8 -31.18 -59.60 -35.36
C ALA A 8 -30.11 -58.50 -35.21
N VAL A 9 -30.53 -57.29 -34.85
CA VAL A 9 -29.64 -56.18 -34.51
C VAL A 9 -29.55 -56.11 -32.99
N ILE A 10 -28.38 -56.47 -32.46
CA ILE A 10 -28.01 -56.25 -31.06
C ILE A 10 -27.61 -54.77 -30.94
N ALA A 11 -28.43 -53.98 -30.27
CA ALA A 11 -28.11 -52.59 -29.92
C ALA A 11 -27.06 -52.60 -28.80
N SER A 12 -25.82 -52.29 -29.14
CA SER A 12 -24.74 -52.08 -28.18
C SER A 12 -24.86 -50.65 -27.65
N ALA A 13 -25.24 -50.49 -26.38
CA ALA A 13 -25.19 -49.21 -25.70
C ALA A 13 -23.73 -48.83 -25.44
N ILE A 14 -23.18 -47.95 -26.27
CA ILE A 14 -21.87 -47.33 -26.03
C ILE A 14 -22.10 -46.22 -25.00
N ILE A 15 -21.82 -46.51 -23.73
CA ILE A 15 -21.66 -45.49 -22.69
C ILE A 15 -20.35 -44.76 -23.00
N SER A 16 -20.45 -43.66 -23.73
CA SER A 16 -19.35 -42.73 -23.93
C SER A 16 -19.12 -41.96 -22.63
N CYS A 17 -18.19 -42.41 -21.79
CA CYS A 17 -17.58 -41.54 -20.78
C CYS A 17 -16.77 -40.45 -21.51
N GLN A 18 -17.43 -39.37 -21.92
CA GLN A 18 -16.73 -38.11 -22.13
C GLN A 18 -16.27 -37.66 -20.75
N LYS A 19 -14.96 -37.66 -20.50
CA LYS A 19 -14.39 -36.88 -19.39
C LYS A 19 -14.88 -35.45 -19.60
N GLU A 20 -15.75 -34.95 -18.73
CA GLU A 20 -16.14 -33.54 -18.72
C GLU A 20 -14.86 -32.72 -18.73
N GLN A 21 -14.74 -31.86 -19.74
CA GLN A 21 -13.61 -30.96 -19.85
C GLN A 21 -13.70 -29.99 -18.67
N LYS A 22 -12.74 -30.08 -17.74
CA LYS A 22 -12.69 -29.19 -16.58
C LYS A 22 -12.67 -27.75 -17.09
N VAL A 23 -13.68 -26.99 -16.72
CA VAL A 23 -13.79 -25.57 -17.08
C VAL A 23 -12.68 -24.83 -16.34
N ASP A 24 -11.83 -24.13 -17.09
CA ASP A 24 -10.65 -23.43 -16.59
C ASP A 24 -10.80 -21.90 -16.63
N TYR A 25 -12.04 -21.44 -16.72
CA TYR A 25 -12.41 -20.03 -16.82
C TYR A 25 -13.65 -19.70 -15.98
N THR A 26 -13.80 -18.43 -15.65
CA THR A 26 -14.97 -17.83 -15.01
C THR A 26 -15.61 -16.86 -16.00
N LEU A 27 -16.93 -16.93 -16.15
CA LEU A 27 -17.68 -15.90 -16.89
C LEU A 27 -18.13 -14.83 -15.92
N ILE A 28 -17.82 -13.59 -16.24
CA ILE A 28 -18.33 -12.43 -15.50
C ILE A 28 -19.06 -11.51 -16.47
N GLN A 29 -20.23 -11.05 -16.06
CA GLN A 29 -21.01 -10.07 -16.79
C GLN A 29 -21.78 -9.19 -15.81
N GLY A 30 -22.36 -8.10 -16.28
CA GLY A 30 -23.15 -7.26 -15.41
C GLY A 30 -23.60 -5.95 -16.02
N LYS A 31 -24.23 -5.13 -15.18
CA LYS A 31 -24.69 -3.78 -15.48
C LYS A 31 -24.37 -2.85 -14.32
N ILE A 32 -23.70 -1.76 -14.63
CA ILE A 32 -23.35 -0.70 -13.68
C ILE A 32 -24.19 0.53 -13.99
N ASP A 33 -25.06 0.91 -13.06
CA ASP A 33 -25.82 2.15 -13.13
C ASP A 33 -24.99 3.33 -12.59
N ASN A 34 -25.15 4.48 -13.25
CA ASN A 34 -24.44 5.73 -12.96
C ASN A 34 -22.89 5.66 -13.04
N ALA A 35 -22.33 4.67 -13.76
CA ALA A 35 -20.89 4.42 -13.87
C ALA A 35 -20.02 5.70 -13.95
N THR A 36 -18.98 5.75 -13.12
CA THR A 36 -18.05 6.89 -13.03
C THR A 36 -16.79 6.69 -13.87
N ALA A 37 -16.52 5.45 -14.27
CA ALA A 37 -15.42 5.00 -15.10
C ALA A 37 -15.92 4.40 -16.43
N LYS A 38 -14.99 4.12 -17.33
CA LYS A 38 -15.27 3.47 -18.63
C LYS A 38 -15.03 1.97 -18.61
N GLU A 39 -14.62 1.43 -17.46
CA GLU A 39 -14.24 0.05 -17.28
C GLU A 39 -14.47 -0.38 -15.83
N VAL A 40 -14.74 -1.67 -15.66
CA VAL A 40 -14.62 -2.37 -14.38
C VAL A 40 -13.28 -3.07 -14.35
N VAL A 41 -12.58 -3.01 -13.23
CA VAL A 41 -11.25 -3.61 -13.07
C VAL A 41 -11.32 -4.73 -12.05
N ILE A 42 -11.01 -5.96 -12.47
CA ILE A 42 -10.85 -7.12 -11.60
C ILE A 42 -9.37 -7.31 -11.27
N LYS A 43 -9.02 -7.33 -9.98
CA LYS A 43 -7.65 -7.47 -9.50
C LYS A 43 -7.51 -8.57 -8.45
N GLY A 44 -6.49 -9.39 -8.56
CA GLY A 44 -6.00 -10.30 -7.53
C GLY A 44 -4.48 -10.13 -7.39
N ASN A 45 -3.80 -11.05 -6.71
CA ASN A 45 -2.37 -10.92 -6.41
C ASN A 45 -1.50 -10.76 -7.69
N ASP A 46 -1.59 -11.72 -8.62
CA ASP A 46 -0.85 -11.73 -9.90
C ASP A 46 -1.78 -11.54 -11.12
N PHE A 47 -3.00 -11.03 -10.90
CA PHE A 47 -4.01 -10.90 -11.93
C PHE A 47 -4.58 -9.49 -11.94
N SER A 48 -4.66 -8.86 -13.11
CA SER A 48 -5.37 -7.61 -13.30
C SER A 48 -6.00 -7.58 -14.68
N LYS A 49 -7.30 -7.32 -14.74
CA LYS A 49 -8.06 -7.26 -15.98
C LYS A 49 -9.01 -6.07 -15.94
N ALA A 50 -8.84 -5.15 -16.89
CA ALA A 50 -9.82 -4.12 -17.19
C ALA A 50 -10.84 -4.65 -18.21
N ILE A 51 -12.12 -4.46 -17.92
CA ILE A 51 -13.25 -4.87 -18.76
C ILE A 51 -14.02 -3.61 -19.14
N ALA A 52 -14.04 -3.28 -20.42
CA ALA A 52 -14.70 -2.07 -20.91
C ALA A 52 -16.22 -2.13 -20.68
N LEU A 53 -16.78 -1.01 -20.21
CA LEU A 53 -18.21 -0.79 -20.13
C LEU A 53 -18.74 -0.30 -21.48
N LYS A 54 -19.91 -0.80 -21.87
CA LYS A 54 -20.68 -0.25 -22.99
C LYS A 54 -21.39 1.04 -22.57
N GLU A 55 -21.94 1.77 -23.54
CA GLU A 55 -22.66 3.02 -23.29
C GLU A 55 -23.86 2.87 -22.34
N ASP A 56 -24.46 1.68 -22.28
CA ASP A 56 -25.57 1.34 -21.38
C ASP A 56 -25.12 0.82 -20.00
N GLY A 57 -23.81 0.88 -19.71
CA GLY A 57 -23.22 0.40 -18.46
C GLY A 57 -23.04 -1.11 -18.38
N THR A 58 -23.33 -1.88 -19.44
CA THR A 58 -23.14 -3.33 -19.43
C THR A 58 -21.71 -3.75 -19.73
N PHE A 59 -21.28 -4.87 -19.17
CA PHE A 59 -19.98 -5.49 -19.45
C PHE A 59 -20.07 -7.02 -19.44
N ALA A 60 -19.12 -7.68 -20.09
CA ALA A 60 -18.93 -9.12 -20.03
C ALA A 60 -17.49 -9.49 -20.43
N ASP A 61 -16.91 -10.47 -19.76
CA ASP A 61 -15.62 -11.08 -20.13
C ASP A 61 -15.49 -12.52 -19.62
N THR A 62 -14.48 -13.22 -20.12
CA THR A 62 -14.06 -14.55 -19.68
C THR A 62 -12.72 -14.44 -18.97
N LEU A 63 -12.68 -14.78 -17.68
CA LEU A 63 -11.50 -14.67 -16.84
C LEU A 63 -10.85 -16.04 -16.66
N ARG A 64 -9.52 -16.09 -16.69
CA ARG A 64 -8.74 -17.27 -16.34
C ARG A 64 -8.06 -17.01 -15.01
N VAL A 65 -8.80 -17.29 -13.94
CA VAL A 65 -8.46 -16.99 -12.55
C VAL A 65 -8.38 -18.27 -11.74
N ASN A 66 -7.65 -18.25 -10.63
CA ASN A 66 -7.68 -19.34 -9.66
C ASN A 66 -8.84 -19.12 -8.69
N SER A 67 -9.21 -20.15 -7.92
CA SER A 67 -10.15 -19.98 -6.81
C SER A 67 -9.56 -19.02 -5.77
N GLY A 68 -10.32 -17.99 -5.37
CA GLY A 68 -9.85 -17.01 -4.38
C GLY A 68 -10.59 -15.68 -4.38
N TYR A 69 -10.11 -14.78 -3.52
CA TYR A 69 -10.61 -13.41 -3.42
C TYR A 69 -9.99 -12.50 -4.49
N TYR A 70 -10.83 -11.68 -5.10
CA TYR A 70 -10.47 -10.63 -6.05
C TYR A 70 -11.14 -9.33 -5.64
N SER A 71 -10.62 -8.20 -6.09
CA SER A 71 -11.27 -6.90 -6.01
C SER A 71 -11.99 -6.61 -7.33
N LEU A 72 -13.24 -6.17 -7.25
CA LEU A 72 -13.99 -5.56 -8.36
C LEU A 72 -14.04 -4.06 -8.11
N ALA A 73 -13.43 -3.28 -9.00
CA ALA A 73 -13.35 -1.83 -8.89
C ALA A 73 -14.08 -1.11 -10.02
N GLU A 74 -14.77 -0.03 -9.68
CA GLU A 74 -15.37 0.94 -10.59
C GLU A 74 -14.89 2.34 -10.16
N GLY A 75 -14.08 2.98 -10.99
CA GLY A 75 -13.50 4.27 -10.66
C GLY A 75 -12.63 4.22 -9.39
N ARG A 76 -13.12 4.82 -8.30
CA ARG A 76 -12.42 4.89 -7.00
C ARG A 76 -12.99 3.93 -5.96
N GLU A 77 -14.11 3.30 -6.25
CA GLU A 77 -14.79 2.39 -5.34
C GLU A 77 -14.50 0.95 -5.75
N SER A 78 -14.51 0.06 -4.76
CA SER A 78 -14.21 -1.35 -4.99
C SER A 78 -14.78 -2.22 -3.88
N THR A 79 -15.17 -3.43 -4.25
CA THR A 79 -15.57 -4.47 -3.30
C THR A 79 -14.76 -5.75 -3.50
N THR A 80 -14.87 -6.69 -2.56
CA THR A 80 -14.29 -8.02 -2.66
C THR A 80 -15.28 -8.97 -3.33
N ILE A 81 -14.83 -9.74 -4.30
CA ILE A 81 -15.59 -10.77 -5.02
C ILE A 81 -14.84 -12.10 -4.92
N TYR A 82 -15.58 -13.21 -4.78
CA TYR A 82 -14.99 -14.55 -4.81
C TYR A 82 -15.17 -15.17 -6.20
N LEU A 83 -14.08 -15.61 -6.83
CA LEU A 83 -14.10 -16.18 -8.17
C LEU A 83 -13.45 -17.56 -8.17
N GLU A 84 -14.02 -18.48 -8.95
CA GLU A 84 -13.46 -19.81 -9.20
C GLU A 84 -13.71 -20.24 -10.66
N PRO A 85 -12.80 -21.03 -11.28
CA PRO A 85 -13.08 -21.67 -12.56
C PRO A 85 -14.40 -22.46 -12.55
N GLY A 86 -15.23 -22.22 -13.55
CA GLY A 86 -16.57 -22.81 -13.67
C GLY A 86 -17.70 -21.84 -13.30
N TYR A 87 -17.41 -20.77 -12.56
CA TYR A 87 -18.42 -19.78 -12.20
C TYR A 87 -18.97 -19.01 -13.40
N ASN A 88 -20.22 -18.59 -13.26
CA ASN A 88 -20.92 -17.70 -14.18
C ASN A 88 -21.69 -16.66 -13.36
N ILE A 89 -21.06 -15.52 -13.13
CA ILE A 89 -21.53 -14.48 -12.23
C ILE A 89 -22.04 -13.28 -13.04
N ASN A 90 -23.23 -12.82 -12.68
CA ASN A 90 -23.80 -11.57 -13.15
C ASN A 90 -23.88 -10.55 -12.00
N VAL A 91 -23.29 -9.38 -12.20
CA VAL A 91 -23.18 -8.29 -11.21
C VAL A 91 -24.12 -7.15 -11.57
N THR A 92 -24.85 -6.63 -10.60
CA THR A 92 -25.60 -5.37 -10.73
C THR A 92 -25.25 -4.43 -9.59
N LEU A 93 -25.09 -3.14 -9.89
CA LEU A 93 -24.58 -2.12 -8.98
C LEU A 93 -25.04 -0.72 -9.42
N ASP A 94 -25.39 0.15 -8.48
CA ASP A 94 -25.48 1.60 -8.68
C ASP A 94 -24.35 2.31 -7.93
N THR A 95 -23.49 3.01 -8.65
CA THR A 95 -22.32 3.72 -8.08
C THR A 95 -22.68 4.91 -7.17
N LYS A 96 -23.96 5.27 -7.01
CA LYS A 96 -24.40 6.23 -5.99
C LYS A 96 -24.51 5.63 -4.59
N GLU A 97 -24.72 4.32 -4.52
CA GLU A 97 -24.93 3.53 -3.30
C GLU A 97 -24.19 2.19 -3.51
N PHE A 98 -22.85 2.27 -3.60
CA PHE A 98 -22.03 1.19 -4.14
C PHE A 98 -22.18 -0.11 -3.35
N ASP A 99 -21.91 -0.05 -2.05
CA ASP A 99 -21.91 -1.24 -1.21
C ASP A 99 -23.34 -1.71 -0.87
N GLU A 100 -24.31 -0.81 -0.87
CA GLU A 100 -25.71 -1.13 -0.54
C GLU A 100 -26.50 -1.74 -1.71
N THR A 101 -26.10 -1.45 -2.96
CA THR A 101 -26.84 -1.89 -4.15
C THR A 101 -26.19 -3.04 -4.90
N ILE A 102 -24.95 -3.40 -4.55
CA ILE A 102 -24.25 -4.48 -5.24
C ILE A 102 -24.93 -5.83 -4.98
N THR A 103 -25.25 -6.54 -6.05
CA THR A 103 -25.81 -7.89 -5.96
C THR A 103 -25.23 -8.81 -7.02
N TYR A 104 -25.05 -10.07 -6.65
CA TYR A 104 -24.53 -11.12 -7.52
C TYR A 104 -25.61 -12.16 -7.80
N THR A 105 -25.67 -12.61 -9.04
CA THR A 105 -26.59 -13.67 -9.49
C THR A 105 -25.85 -14.67 -10.39
N GLY A 106 -26.38 -15.88 -10.52
CA GLY A 106 -25.77 -16.94 -11.32
C GLY A 106 -25.00 -17.96 -10.49
N ASN A 107 -24.22 -18.81 -11.16
CA ASN A 107 -23.46 -19.87 -10.48
C ASN A 107 -22.21 -19.28 -9.79
N GLY A 108 -22.05 -19.59 -8.50
CA GLY A 108 -20.99 -19.04 -7.64
C GLY A 108 -21.33 -17.70 -6.97
N ALA A 109 -22.53 -17.15 -7.22
CA ALA A 109 -22.91 -15.83 -6.74
C ALA A 109 -23.04 -15.73 -5.21
N GLU A 110 -23.46 -16.80 -4.54
CA GLU A 110 -23.75 -16.78 -3.10
C GLU A 110 -22.51 -16.47 -2.25
N ASN A 111 -21.33 -16.94 -2.67
CA ASN A 111 -20.07 -16.61 -2.00
C ASN A 111 -19.79 -15.10 -2.06
N SER A 112 -20.08 -14.46 -3.20
CA SER A 112 -19.88 -13.01 -3.36
C SER A 112 -20.99 -12.18 -2.68
N ASN A 113 -22.22 -12.68 -2.66
CA ASN A 113 -23.32 -12.07 -1.88
C ASN A 113 -23.05 -12.12 -0.36
N PHE A 114 -22.42 -13.21 0.12
CA PHE A 114 -21.95 -13.28 1.50
C PHE A 114 -20.92 -12.18 1.79
N LEU A 115 -19.93 -11.98 0.89
CA LEU A 115 -18.90 -10.94 1.08
C LEU A 115 -19.49 -9.53 1.11
N ALA A 116 -20.44 -9.22 0.22
CA ALA A 116 -21.18 -7.96 0.27
C ALA A 116 -21.95 -7.79 1.59
N SER A 117 -22.60 -8.87 2.06
CA SER A 117 -23.31 -8.85 3.35
C SER A 117 -22.38 -8.68 4.54
N LYS A 118 -21.20 -9.33 4.53
CA LYS A 118 -20.15 -9.18 5.54
C LYS A 118 -19.72 -7.73 5.64
N PHE A 119 -19.43 -7.08 4.51
CA PHE A 119 -19.02 -5.68 4.47
C PHE A 119 -20.04 -4.76 5.15
N LEU A 120 -21.33 -4.92 4.84
CA LEU A 120 -22.40 -4.12 5.46
C LEU A 120 -22.52 -4.37 6.98
N ILE A 121 -22.27 -5.60 7.44
CA ILE A 121 -22.25 -5.90 8.88
C ILE A 121 -21.07 -5.18 9.55
N GLU A 122 -19.89 -5.23 8.94
CA GLU A 122 -18.69 -4.60 9.46
C GLU A 122 -18.83 -3.08 9.49
N GLU A 123 -19.38 -2.48 8.44
CA GLU A 123 -19.60 -1.02 8.35
C GLU A 123 -20.60 -0.54 9.41
N LYS A 124 -21.76 -1.19 9.51
CA LYS A 124 -22.83 -0.78 10.44
C LYS A 124 -22.41 -0.79 11.91
N GLU A 125 -21.49 -1.68 12.26
CA GLU A 125 -21.06 -1.94 13.64
C GLU A 125 -19.64 -1.42 13.92
N ALA A 126 -19.04 -0.74 12.94
CA ALA A 126 -17.70 -0.22 13.03
C ALA A 126 -17.59 0.81 14.15
N ILE A 127 -16.82 0.48 15.19
CA ILE A 127 -16.22 1.50 16.04
C ILE A 127 -15.08 2.12 15.24
N ALA A 128 -15.03 3.46 15.20
CA ALA A 128 -13.93 4.17 14.56
C ALA A 128 -12.58 3.62 15.07
N PRO A 129 -11.62 3.27 14.20
CA PRO A 129 -10.39 2.58 14.63
C PRO A 129 -9.65 3.30 15.76
N GLN A 130 -9.67 4.63 15.77
CA GLN A 130 -9.05 5.44 16.82
C GLN A 130 -9.69 5.26 18.19
N GLU A 131 -10.98 4.97 18.25
CA GLU A 131 -11.69 4.71 19.50
C GLU A 131 -11.55 3.25 19.92
N LEU A 132 -11.57 2.30 18.97
CA LEU A 132 -11.34 0.88 19.24
C LEU A 132 -9.99 0.65 19.93
N TYR A 133 -8.90 1.19 19.38
CA TYR A 133 -7.56 0.98 19.92
C TYR A 133 -7.23 1.82 21.17
N LYS A 134 -8.13 2.73 21.60
CA LYS A 134 -8.02 3.39 22.92
C LYS A 134 -8.62 2.57 24.05
N LEU A 135 -9.39 1.53 23.74
CA LEU A 135 -9.97 0.65 24.75
C LEU A 135 -8.86 -0.06 25.54
N GLU A 136 -9.09 -0.28 26.83
CA GLU A 136 -8.28 -1.17 27.66
C GLU A 136 -8.40 -2.61 27.17
N GLU A 137 -7.40 -3.44 27.46
CA GLU A 137 -7.20 -4.79 26.90
C GLU A 137 -8.48 -5.65 26.90
N GLU A 138 -9.14 -5.77 28.04
CA GLU A 138 -10.37 -6.58 28.20
C GLU A 138 -11.50 -6.09 27.30
N ALA A 139 -11.73 -4.78 27.27
CA ALA A 139 -12.80 -4.18 26.46
C ALA A 139 -12.49 -4.27 24.96
N PHE A 140 -11.22 -4.06 24.59
CA PHE A 140 -10.75 -4.25 23.23
C PHE A 140 -10.94 -5.69 22.77
N LYS A 141 -10.45 -6.66 23.54
CA LYS A 141 -10.49 -8.09 23.19
C LYS A 141 -11.92 -8.60 23.11
N ALA A 142 -12.78 -8.20 24.05
CA ALA A 142 -14.21 -8.50 24.00
C ALA A 142 -14.88 -7.95 22.73
N LYS A 143 -14.57 -6.71 22.34
CA LYS A 143 -15.15 -6.11 21.13
C LYS A 143 -14.71 -6.81 19.85
N ILE A 144 -13.42 -7.07 19.66
CA ILE A 144 -12.95 -7.75 18.45
C ILE A 144 -13.42 -9.21 18.39
N GLN A 145 -13.64 -9.86 19.53
CA GLN A 145 -14.23 -11.19 19.62
C GLN A 145 -15.73 -11.17 19.26
N GLU A 146 -16.48 -10.19 19.76
CA GLU A 146 -17.88 -9.99 19.39
C GLU A 146 -18.04 -9.80 17.87
N ASP A 147 -17.19 -8.96 17.27
CA ASP A 147 -17.18 -8.75 15.82
C ASP A 147 -16.91 -10.06 15.07
N LYS A 148 -15.89 -10.81 15.51
CA LYS A 148 -15.53 -12.13 14.95
C LYS A 148 -16.70 -13.11 15.00
N ASP A 149 -17.32 -13.26 16.18
CA ASP A 149 -18.42 -14.19 16.42
C ASP A 149 -19.66 -13.84 15.59
N LYS A 150 -19.92 -12.54 15.39
CA LYS A 150 -21.04 -12.07 14.57
C LYS A 150 -20.86 -12.45 13.09
N ILE A 151 -19.68 -12.24 12.53
CA ILE A 151 -19.40 -12.63 11.14
C ILE A 151 -19.39 -14.16 11.00
N ALA A 152 -18.78 -14.87 11.95
CA ALA A 152 -18.78 -16.34 11.95
C ALA A 152 -20.20 -16.93 12.04
N LYS A 153 -21.09 -16.32 12.84
CA LYS A 153 -22.51 -16.67 12.89
C LYS A 153 -23.20 -16.43 11.54
N SER A 154 -22.97 -15.27 10.91
CA SER A 154 -23.51 -14.96 9.58
C SER A 154 -23.07 -16.00 8.54
N LEU A 155 -21.80 -16.42 8.58
CA LEU A 155 -21.26 -17.45 7.69
C LEU A 155 -21.95 -18.81 7.89
N GLY A 156 -22.21 -19.20 9.14
CA GLY A 156 -22.91 -20.44 9.47
C GLY A 156 -24.40 -20.46 9.16
N GLU A 157 -25.05 -19.29 9.06
CA GLU A 157 -26.47 -19.15 8.71
C GLU A 157 -26.71 -18.99 7.20
N ALA A 158 -25.67 -18.62 6.45
CA ALA A 158 -25.72 -18.47 5.00
C ALA A 158 -25.99 -19.81 4.30
N GLN A 159 -26.74 -19.76 3.18
CA GLN A 159 -27.16 -20.94 2.44
C GLN A 159 -26.45 -21.01 1.09
N ASN A 160 -26.22 -22.24 0.61
CA ASN A 160 -25.66 -22.52 -0.72
C ASN A 160 -24.26 -21.90 -0.96
N LEU A 161 -23.48 -21.74 0.11
CA LEU A 161 -22.06 -21.42 0.00
C LEU A 161 -21.27 -22.67 -0.37
N ASP A 162 -20.17 -22.48 -1.11
CA ASP A 162 -19.27 -23.58 -1.44
C ASP A 162 -18.45 -23.99 -0.21
N GLU A 163 -18.22 -25.29 -0.03
CA GLU A 163 -17.51 -25.82 1.14
C GLU A 163 -16.09 -25.24 1.27
N ASP A 164 -15.38 -25.13 0.15
CA ASP A 164 -14.03 -24.54 0.09
C ASP A 164 -14.05 -23.05 0.46
N PHE A 165 -15.10 -22.31 0.03
CA PHE A 165 -15.29 -20.91 0.41
C PHE A 165 -15.56 -20.77 1.91
N VAL A 166 -16.41 -21.61 2.50
CA VAL A 166 -16.68 -21.58 3.95
C VAL A 166 -15.41 -21.84 4.76
N ALA A 167 -14.58 -22.81 4.33
CA ALA A 167 -13.31 -23.09 4.99
C ALA A 167 -12.34 -21.90 4.88
N LEU A 168 -12.24 -21.31 3.69
CA LEU A 168 -11.40 -20.14 3.41
C LEU A 168 -11.84 -18.93 4.25
N GLU A 169 -13.13 -18.62 4.27
CA GLU A 169 -13.66 -17.45 4.97
C GLU A 169 -13.63 -17.62 6.49
N THR A 170 -13.80 -18.83 7.01
CA THR A 170 -13.57 -19.13 8.44
C THR A 170 -12.14 -18.75 8.85
N LYS A 171 -11.17 -19.05 7.98
CA LYS A 171 -9.76 -18.68 8.20
C LYS A 171 -9.54 -17.17 8.08
N ASN A 172 -10.16 -16.53 7.09
CA ASN A 172 -10.10 -15.08 6.88
C ASN A 172 -10.60 -14.30 8.11
N ILE A 173 -11.78 -14.67 8.63
CA ILE A 173 -12.37 -14.10 9.84
C ILE A 173 -11.41 -14.21 11.03
N ASN A 174 -10.72 -15.34 11.16
CA ASN A 174 -9.72 -15.51 12.22
C ASN A 174 -8.48 -14.62 12.01
N TYR A 175 -8.01 -14.46 10.77
CA TYR A 175 -6.89 -13.56 10.47
C TYR A 175 -7.24 -12.09 10.67
N ASP A 176 -8.46 -11.66 10.35
CA ASP A 176 -8.93 -10.30 10.64
C ASP A 176 -8.93 -10.01 12.15
N TYR A 177 -9.36 -10.98 12.96
CA TYR A 177 -9.28 -10.91 14.42
C TYR A 177 -7.82 -10.81 14.92
N LEU A 178 -6.96 -11.73 14.48
CA LEU A 178 -5.55 -11.77 14.92
C LEU A 178 -4.79 -10.52 14.46
N SER A 179 -5.07 -10.01 13.26
CA SER A 179 -4.47 -8.77 12.74
C SER A 179 -4.81 -7.57 13.62
N LYS A 180 -6.05 -7.46 14.12
CA LYS A 180 -6.44 -6.43 15.10
C LYS A 180 -5.69 -6.62 16.42
N LEU A 181 -5.60 -7.86 16.91
CA LEU A 181 -4.85 -8.19 18.14
C LEU A 181 -3.37 -7.77 18.04
N ALA A 182 -2.68 -8.13 16.95
CA ALA A 182 -1.28 -7.77 16.72
C ALA A 182 -1.04 -6.26 16.57
N THR A 183 -2.06 -5.50 16.13
CA THR A 183 -1.96 -4.04 15.98
C THR A 183 -2.15 -3.31 17.32
N TYR A 184 -2.81 -3.94 18.28
CA TYR A 184 -3.29 -3.31 19.51
C TYR A 184 -2.20 -2.53 20.26
N THR A 185 -1.12 -3.21 20.65
CA THR A 185 -0.12 -2.64 21.55
C THR A 185 0.48 -1.33 21.01
N ASN A 186 0.87 -1.31 19.74
CA ASN A 186 1.47 -0.12 19.13
C ASN A 186 0.42 0.99 18.88
N ALA A 187 -0.78 0.62 18.44
CA ALA A 187 -1.85 1.60 18.23
C ALA A 187 -2.32 2.23 19.55
N HIS A 188 -2.45 1.43 20.61
CA HIS A 188 -2.86 1.86 21.93
C HIS A 188 -1.84 2.83 22.53
N ARG A 189 -0.54 2.50 22.51
CA ARG A 189 0.55 3.41 22.92
C ARG A 189 0.46 4.77 22.23
N TYR A 190 0.30 4.75 20.91
CA TYR A 190 0.25 5.95 20.10
C TYR A 190 -0.99 6.81 20.39
N LEU A 191 -2.17 6.20 20.46
CA LEU A 191 -3.44 6.91 20.61
C LEU A 191 -3.68 7.42 22.03
N THR A 192 -3.18 6.71 23.05
CA THR A 192 -3.23 7.14 24.46
C THR A 192 -2.05 8.04 24.84
N LYS A 193 -1.04 8.16 23.96
CA LYS A 193 0.24 8.82 24.22
C LYS A 193 1.00 8.21 25.41
N ASN A 194 0.76 6.94 25.68
CA ASN A 194 1.45 6.17 26.71
C ASN A 194 2.49 5.25 26.07
N ASN A 195 3.69 5.77 25.80
CA ASN A 195 4.75 5.01 25.14
C ASN A 195 5.28 3.84 25.99
N ASP A 196 5.09 3.90 27.31
CA ASP A 196 5.58 2.89 28.26
C ASP A 196 4.57 1.76 28.52
N PHE A 197 3.40 1.79 27.87
CA PHE A 197 2.40 0.74 27.99
C PHE A 197 2.98 -0.61 27.56
N VAL A 198 2.78 -1.65 28.38
CA VAL A 198 3.13 -3.04 28.06
C VAL A 198 1.87 -3.87 28.27
N PRO A 199 1.45 -4.68 27.27
CA PRO A 199 0.25 -5.50 27.42
C PRO A 199 0.42 -6.53 28.53
N SER A 200 -0.69 -6.99 29.11
CA SER A 200 -0.65 -8.04 30.12
C SER A 200 -0.07 -9.36 29.58
N GLU A 201 0.53 -10.15 30.48
CA GLU A 201 1.11 -11.45 30.12
C GLU A 201 0.04 -12.35 29.49
N GLY A 202 0.31 -12.84 28.28
CA GLY A 202 -0.59 -13.72 27.55
C GLY A 202 -1.66 -13.02 26.71
N PHE A 203 -1.74 -11.68 26.73
CA PHE A 203 -2.69 -10.92 25.90
C PHE A 203 -2.60 -11.30 24.41
N GLU A 204 -1.37 -11.42 23.90
CA GLU A 204 -1.02 -11.74 22.51
C GLU A 204 -0.65 -13.23 22.29
N ALA A 205 -0.94 -14.13 23.25
CA ALA A 205 -0.51 -15.53 23.18
C ALA A 205 -0.99 -16.26 21.90
N GLU A 206 -2.15 -15.87 21.36
CA GLU A 206 -2.73 -16.45 20.15
C GLU A 206 -1.88 -16.18 18.88
N LEU A 207 -1.02 -15.17 18.90
CA LEU A 207 -0.12 -14.85 17.78
C LEU A 207 1.08 -15.79 17.70
N ALA A 208 1.46 -16.43 18.81
CA ALA A 208 2.65 -17.28 18.89
C ALA A 208 2.52 -18.58 18.08
N GLU A 209 1.28 -19.02 17.81
CA GLU A 209 0.97 -20.25 17.08
C GLU A 209 0.94 -20.05 15.54
N LEU A 210 1.13 -18.82 15.07
CA LEU A 210 1.10 -18.50 13.64
C LEU A 210 2.36 -18.97 12.92
N ASP A 211 2.17 -19.75 11.86
CA ASP A 211 3.19 -19.93 10.84
C ASP A 211 3.29 -18.64 10.01
N PHE A 212 4.38 -17.89 10.12
CA PHE A 212 4.65 -16.65 9.36
C PHE A 212 5.33 -16.88 8.00
N ASN A 213 5.36 -18.14 7.53
CA ASN A 213 5.97 -18.54 6.26
C ASN A 213 4.95 -19.24 5.33
N ASN A 214 3.64 -19.10 5.60
CA ASN A 214 2.58 -19.71 4.81
C ASN A 214 2.28 -18.88 3.54
N GLU A 215 2.84 -19.30 2.42
CA GLU A 215 2.66 -18.60 1.14
C GLU A 215 1.21 -18.60 0.63
N ALA A 216 0.50 -19.71 0.81
CA ALA A 216 -0.89 -19.81 0.35
C ALA A 216 -1.78 -18.79 1.08
N ASP A 217 -1.61 -18.66 2.40
CA ASP A 217 -2.37 -17.70 3.18
C ASP A 217 -1.96 -16.25 2.85
N TYR A 218 -0.67 -16.01 2.64
CA TYR A 218 -0.18 -14.70 2.24
C TYR A 218 -0.78 -14.21 0.92
N ASN A 219 -1.01 -15.12 -0.01
CA ASN A 219 -1.59 -14.78 -1.31
C ASN A 219 -3.11 -14.56 -1.25
N ASN A 220 -3.80 -15.02 -0.20
CA ASN A 220 -5.26 -15.02 -0.12
C ASN A 220 -5.85 -14.07 0.93
N PHE A 221 -5.15 -13.80 2.04
CA PHE A 221 -5.74 -13.10 3.19
C PHE A 221 -5.00 -11.81 3.52
N ALA A 222 -5.67 -10.68 3.38
CA ALA A 222 -5.12 -9.37 3.74
C ALA A 222 -4.76 -9.29 5.25
N GLY A 223 -5.59 -9.87 6.13
CA GLY A 223 -5.30 -9.97 7.56
C GLY A 223 -3.99 -10.72 7.84
N TYR A 224 -3.73 -11.82 7.13
CA TYR A 224 -2.48 -12.57 7.27
C TYR A 224 -1.28 -11.81 6.69
N GLN A 225 -1.44 -11.12 5.57
CA GLN A 225 -0.39 -10.22 5.05
C GLN A 225 0.02 -9.17 6.09
N ASN A 226 -0.96 -8.57 6.78
CA ASN A 226 -0.71 -7.58 7.83
C ASN A 226 0.00 -8.18 9.04
N LEU A 227 -0.39 -9.39 9.45
CA LEU A 227 0.27 -10.16 10.52
C LEU A 227 1.74 -10.43 10.19
N VAL A 228 2.01 -10.96 9.00
CA VAL A 228 3.36 -11.25 8.49
C VAL A 228 4.20 -9.97 8.43
N LYS A 229 3.67 -8.88 7.86
CA LYS A 229 4.37 -7.59 7.80
C LYS A 229 4.68 -7.04 9.20
N SER A 230 3.74 -7.14 10.14
CA SER A 230 3.94 -6.69 11.52
C SER A 230 5.02 -7.51 12.23
N HIS A 231 4.96 -8.84 12.11
CA HIS A 231 5.95 -9.75 12.66
C HIS A 231 7.37 -9.43 12.17
N TYR A 232 7.58 -9.33 10.84
CA TYR A 232 8.91 -9.07 10.32
C TYR A 232 9.38 -7.63 10.59
N ASN A 233 8.49 -6.64 10.66
CA ASN A 233 8.85 -5.29 11.09
C ASN A 233 9.39 -5.29 12.52
N GLU A 234 8.72 -5.95 13.45
CA GLU A 234 9.15 -6.06 14.84
C GLU A 234 10.46 -6.85 14.98
N LYS A 235 10.55 -8.00 14.30
CA LYS A 235 11.78 -8.83 14.27
C LYS A 235 12.98 -8.01 13.78
N ILE A 236 12.79 -7.19 12.75
CA ILE A 236 13.84 -6.33 12.19
C ILE A 236 14.18 -5.14 13.11
N ALA A 237 13.20 -4.61 13.84
CA ALA A 237 13.41 -3.52 14.79
C ALA A 237 14.15 -3.97 16.06
N THR A 238 14.11 -5.27 16.38
CA THR A 238 14.64 -5.87 17.61
C THR A 238 15.83 -6.81 17.38
N LEU A 239 16.45 -6.75 16.19
CA LEU A 239 17.62 -7.58 15.87
C LEU A 239 18.74 -7.39 16.90
N ASP A 240 19.33 -8.51 17.33
CA ASP A 240 20.56 -8.49 18.09
C ASP A 240 21.76 -8.12 17.21
N SER A 241 22.93 -7.90 17.83
CA SER A 241 24.15 -7.52 17.12
C SER A 241 24.73 -8.64 16.24
N THR A 242 24.16 -9.84 16.24
CA THR A 242 24.64 -11.02 15.51
C THR A 242 23.76 -11.40 14.33
N THR A 243 22.55 -10.86 14.23
CA THR A 243 21.58 -11.17 13.17
C THR A 243 21.41 -9.97 12.25
N THR A 244 21.59 -10.18 10.95
CA THR A 244 21.43 -9.14 9.93
C THR A 244 20.04 -9.18 9.30
N ILE A 245 19.68 -8.12 8.57
CA ILE A 245 18.46 -8.11 7.75
C ILE A 245 18.55 -9.17 6.63
N ALA A 246 19.76 -9.45 6.13
CA ALA A 246 19.98 -10.49 5.13
C ALA A 246 19.65 -11.88 5.69
N ASP A 247 20.00 -12.15 6.94
CA ASP A 247 19.66 -13.42 7.61
C ASP A 247 18.14 -13.58 7.74
N VAL A 248 17.42 -12.50 8.09
CA VAL A 248 15.95 -12.50 8.13
C VAL A 248 15.37 -12.82 6.75
N LEU A 249 15.81 -12.12 5.69
CA LEU A 249 15.33 -12.35 4.32
C LEU A 249 15.62 -13.78 3.84
N THR A 250 16.77 -14.34 4.21
CA THR A 250 17.19 -15.70 3.83
C THR A 250 16.34 -16.76 4.53
N SER A 251 15.93 -16.50 5.78
CA SER A 251 15.10 -17.43 6.58
C SER A 251 13.67 -17.62 6.06
N ILE A 252 13.19 -16.73 5.18
CA ILE A 252 11.84 -16.81 4.61
C ILE A 252 11.87 -17.80 3.44
N GLU A 253 10.94 -18.74 3.40
CA GLU A 253 10.85 -19.72 2.30
C GLU A 253 9.78 -19.30 1.29
N ALA A 254 8.67 -18.73 1.77
CA ALA A 254 7.59 -18.19 0.96
C ALA A 254 8.09 -17.06 0.05
N LYS A 255 7.98 -17.27 -1.25
CA LYS A 255 8.47 -16.34 -2.28
C LYS A 255 7.70 -15.03 -2.26
N SER A 256 6.37 -15.05 -2.14
CA SER A 256 5.54 -13.84 -2.05
C SER A 256 5.89 -13.00 -0.83
N ILE A 257 6.04 -13.63 0.34
CA ILE A 257 6.42 -12.95 1.59
C ILE A 257 7.80 -12.32 1.45
N LYS A 258 8.77 -13.07 0.94
CA LYS A 258 10.14 -12.59 0.75
C LYS A 258 10.20 -11.40 -0.21
N ASN A 259 9.49 -11.47 -1.33
CA ASN A 259 9.43 -10.38 -2.30
C ASN A 259 8.84 -9.10 -1.70
N ASP A 260 7.72 -9.21 -0.99
CA ASP A 260 7.06 -8.07 -0.36
C ASP A 260 7.91 -7.45 0.74
N LEU A 261 8.56 -8.29 1.56
CA LEU A 261 9.46 -7.81 2.61
C LEU A 261 10.70 -7.14 2.00
N ALA A 262 11.27 -7.71 0.94
CA ALA A 262 12.38 -7.12 0.21
C ALA A 262 11.99 -5.75 -0.38
N GLN A 263 10.77 -5.61 -0.93
CA GLN A 263 10.24 -4.33 -1.40
C GLN A 263 10.05 -3.34 -0.26
N MET A 264 9.49 -3.76 0.88
CA MET A 264 9.34 -2.92 2.08
C MET A 264 10.69 -2.41 2.59
N LEU A 265 11.69 -3.27 2.63
CA LEU A 265 13.02 -2.90 3.12
C LEU A 265 13.77 -1.97 2.15
N SER A 266 13.41 -1.96 0.88
CA SER A 266 14.02 -1.06 -0.12
C SER A 266 13.82 0.43 0.21
N TYR A 267 12.81 0.77 1.01
CA TYR A 267 12.61 2.15 1.50
C TYR A 267 13.71 2.59 2.45
N ARG A 268 14.41 1.66 3.12
CA ARG A 268 15.55 1.96 4.00
C ARG A 268 16.84 2.22 3.24
N ILE A 269 16.89 1.92 1.93
CA ILE A 269 18.02 2.28 1.08
C ILE A 269 17.94 3.78 0.79
N SER A 270 18.85 4.54 1.39
CA SER A 270 18.89 6.00 1.34
C SER A 270 20.32 6.53 1.46
N PRO A 271 20.62 7.75 0.97
CA PRO A 271 21.93 8.36 1.13
C PRO A 271 22.45 8.45 2.58
N SER A 272 21.55 8.55 3.56
CA SER A 272 21.89 8.62 5.00
C SER A 272 22.10 7.27 5.68
N ASN A 273 21.71 6.16 5.06
CA ASN A 273 21.83 4.85 5.68
C ASN A 273 23.17 4.20 5.30
N GLU A 274 24.08 4.11 6.27
CA GLU A 274 25.42 3.51 6.13
C GLU A 274 25.37 2.04 5.69
N ASN A 275 24.28 1.33 6.01
CA ASN A 275 24.09 -0.08 5.64
C ASN A 275 23.36 -0.25 4.28
N SER A 276 23.24 0.81 3.47
CA SER A 276 22.50 0.74 2.20
C SER A 276 23.09 -0.24 1.20
N GLU A 277 24.41 -0.43 1.17
CA GLU A 277 25.06 -1.39 0.27
C GLU A 277 24.74 -2.84 0.65
N GLU A 278 24.95 -3.20 1.92
CA GLU A 278 24.60 -4.53 2.43
C GLU A 278 23.12 -4.84 2.21
N LEU A 279 22.24 -3.89 2.53
CA LEU A 279 20.81 -4.05 2.36
C LEU A 279 20.40 -4.16 0.89
N TYR A 280 21.04 -3.39 0.00
CA TYR A 280 20.84 -3.49 -1.44
C TYR A 280 21.16 -4.89 -1.94
N LEU A 281 22.34 -5.42 -1.60
CA LEU A 281 22.76 -6.76 -2.01
C LEU A 281 21.81 -7.84 -1.48
N ALA A 282 21.41 -7.74 -0.20
CA ALA A 282 20.48 -8.67 0.41
C ALA A 282 19.10 -8.68 -0.28
N ILE A 283 18.56 -7.50 -0.61
CA ILE A 283 17.28 -7.37 -1.33
C ILE A 283 17.38 -7.90 -2.76
N MET A 284 18.49 -7.64 -3.44
CA MET A 284 18.73 -8.12 -4.81
C MET A 284 18.89 -9.64 -4.88
N ASP A 285 19.44 -10.27 -3.84
CA ASP A 285 19.51 -11.72 -3.73
C ASP A 285 18.15 -12.34 -3.37
N ALA A 286 17.46 -11.76 -2.39
CA ALA A 286 16.20 -12.28 -1.85
C ALA A 286 15.02 -12.16 -2.82
N SER A 287 14.93 -11.06 -3.57
CA SER A 287 13.80 -10.85 -4.48
C SER A 287 13.90 -11.73 -5.73
N SER A 288 12.75 -12.12 -6.26
CA SER A 288 12.61 -12.78 -7.56
C SER A 288 11.90 -11.91 -8.60
N ASN A 289 11.56 -10.67 -8.24
CA ASN A 289 10.88 -9.72 -9.11
C ASN A 289 11.90 -8.86 -9.87
N GLU A 290 12.13 -9.19 -11.14
CA GLU A 290 13.13 -8.52 -11.99
C GLU A 290 12.82 -7.03 -12.25
N GLU A 291 11.55 -6.66 -12.40
CA GLU A 291 11.17 -5.26 -12.59
C GLU A 291 11.50 -4.43 -11.33
N PHE A 292 11.20 -4.99 -10.16
CA PHE A 292 11.57 -4.40 -8.88
C PHE A 292 13.09 -4.27 -8.72
N LYS A 293 13.86 -5.33 -9.05
CA LYS A 293 15.32 -5.30 -9.02
C LYS A 293 15.90 -4.18 -9.88
N GLN A 294 15.42 -4.01 -11.11
CA GLN A 294 15.86 -2.94 -12.00
C GLN A 294 15.56 -1.55 -11.42
N LYS A 295 14.37 -1.35 -10.85
CA LYS A 295 14.01 -0.10 -10.16
C LYS A 295 14.94 0.16 -8.97
N LEU A 296 15.27 -0.88 -8.22
CA LEU A 296 16.14 -0.78 -7.06
C LEU A 296 17.59 -0.49 -7.45
N GLU A 297 18.14 -1.15 -8.46
CA GLU A 297 19.49 -0.89 -8.99
C GLU A 297 19.63 0.57 -9.43
N LYS A 298 18.62 1.09 -10.15
CA LYS A 298 18.57 2.49 -10.55
C LYS A 298 18.53 3.45 -9.35
N LYS A 299 17.74 3.11 -8.33
CA LYS A 299 17.69 3.88 -7.07
C LYS A 299 19.05 3.86 -6.37
N TYR A 300 19.64 2.68 -6.19
CA TYR A 300 20.92 2.49 -5.52
C TYR A 300 22.06 3.25 -6.20
N THR A 301 22.17 3.13 -7.53
CA THR A 301 23.16 3.86 -8.33
C THR A 301 22.98 5.38 -8.22
N THR A 302 21.74 5.86 -8.12
CA THR A 302 21.45 7.29 -7.92
C THR A 302 21.91 7.75 -6.53
N ILE A 303 21.58 7.01 -5.46
CA ILE A 303 21.93 7.44 -4.10
C ILE A 303 23.44 7.42 -3.83
N GLN A 304 24.21 6.56 -4.49
CA GLN A 304 25.68 6.56 -4.38
C GLN A 304 26.29 7.88 -4.84
N LYS A 305 25.64 8.58 -5.79
CA LYS A 305 26.08 9.89 -6.27
C LYS A 305 25.75 11.01 -5.28
N LEU A 306 24.89 10.76 -4.30
CA LEU A 306 24.41 11.73 -3.32
C LEU A 306 25.21 11.72 -2.01
N ALA A 307 26.39 11.10 -2.01
CA ALA A 307 27.29 11.11 -0.88
C ALA A 307 27.71 12.55 -0.50
N LYS A 308 27.93 12.77 0.80
CA LYS A 308 28.42 14.05 1.32
C LYS A 308 29.70 14.48 0.61
N GLY A 309 29.75 15.74 0.19
CA GLY A 309 30.87 16.36 -0.54
C GLY A 309 30.75 16.28 -2.06
N ASN A 310 29.86 15.46 -2.61
CA ASN A 310 29.60 15.46 -4.05
C ASN A 310 28.79 16.70 -4.46
N PRO A 311 28.91 17.17 -5.72
CA PRO A 311 28.06 18.23 -6.25
C PRO A 311 26.58 17.87 -6.14
N SER A 312 25.76 18.83 -5.68
CA SER A 312 24.31 18.66 -5.62
C SER A 312 23.73 18.59 -7.03
N PRO A 313 22.76 17.68 -7.31
CA PRO A 313 21.81 17.91 -8.39
C PRO A 313 21.20 19.31 -8.31
N SER A 314 21.13 20.02 -9.43
CA SER A 314 20.59 21.38 -9.49
C SER A 314 19.09 21.38 -9.78
N PHE A 315 18.42 22.43 -9.32
CA PHE A 315 17.15 22.89 -9.88
C PHE A 315 17.43 24.19 -10.65
N ASP A 316 16.90 24.31 -11.87
CA ASP A 316 17.22 25.42 -12.76
C ASP A 316 15.93 26.11 -13.23
N GLY A 317 15.81 27.39 -12.92
CA GLY A 317 14.69 28.21 -13.41
C GLY A 317 13.32 27.85 -12.84
N TYR A 318 13.23 27.41 -11.58
CA TYR A 318 11.95 27.04 -10.98
C TYR A 318 11.12 28.28 -10.69
N GLU A 319 9.81 28.20 -10.89
CA GLU A 319 8.90 29.32 -10.65
C GLU A 319 8.93 29.72 -9.18
N ASN A 320 9.23 31.00 -8.91
CA ASN A 320 9.28 31.53 -7.56
C ASN A 320 7.96 32.21 -7.21
N TYR A 321 7.44 31.95 -6.01
CA TYR A 321 6.21 32.55 -5.50
C TYR A 321 6.24 34.10 -5.53
N LYS A 322 7.41 34.70 -5.31
CA LYS A 322 7.60 36.17 -5.38
C LYS A 322 7.62 36.72 -6.81
N GLY A 323 7.47 35.86 -7.81
CA GLY A 323 7.62 36.16 -9.23
C GLY A 323 9.02 35.84 -9.75
N GLY A 324 9.11 35.62 -11.06
CA GLY A 324 10.36 35.22 -11.71
C GLY A 324 10.73 33.75 -11.45
N THR A 325 12.00 33.44 -11.62
CA THR A 325 12.54 32.10 -11.45
C THR A 325 13.73 32.09 -10.49
N THR A 326 13.99 30.94 -9.88
CA THR A 326 15.19 30.72 -9.05
C THR A 326 15.83 29.38 -9.39
N SER A 327 17.15 29.39 -9.47
CA SER A 327 18.02 28.24 -9.69
C SER A 327 18.91 28.03 -8.47
N LEU A 328 19.50 26.84 -8.32
CA LEU A 328 20.42 26.57 -7.21
C LEU A 328 21.65 27.47 -7.27
N GLU A 329 22.18 27.74 -8.47
CA GLU A 329 23.34 28.64 -8.67
C GLU A 329 23.06 30.08 -8.18
N ASP A 330 21.79 30.53 -8.19
CA ASP A 330 21.42 31.87 -7.69
C ASP A 330 21.63 31.99 -6.16
N LEU A 331 21.75 30.86 -5.46
CA LEU A 331 21.89 30.77 -4.00
C LEU A 331 23.32 30.48 -3.55
N LYS A 332 24.27 30.42 -4.49
CA LYS A 332 25.68 30.12 -4.21
C LYS A 332 26.32 31.13 -3.26
N GLY A 333 27.26 30.66 -2.46
CA GLY A 333 27.87 31.44 -1.38
C GLY A 333 27.10 31.38 -0.06
N LYS A 334 25.96 30.68 -0.01
CA LYS A 334 25.21 30.40 1.22
C LYS A 334 24.93 28.91 1.35
N TYR A 335 24.78 28.44 2.58
CA TYR A 335 24.17 27.14 2.81
C TYR A 335 22.73 27.14 2.29
N VAL A 336 22.24 26.01 1.77
CA VAL A 336 20.86 25.89 1.30
C VAL A 336 20.20 24.71 1.99
N TYR A 337 19.15 24.98 2.76
CA TYR A 337 18.29 23.95 3.35
C TYR A 337 17.01 23.83 2.53
N VAL A 338 16.86 22.72 1.83
CA VAL A 338 15.73 22.46 0.93
C VAL A 338 14.68 21.59 1.63
N ASP A 339 13.41 21.99 1.54
CA ASP A 339 12.23 21.20 1.91
C ASP A 339 11.41 20.89 0.65
N VAL A 340 11.35 19.62 0.26
CA VAL A 340 10.48 19.15 -0.83
C VAL A 340 9.15 18.68 -0.25
N TRP A 341 8.07 19.33 -0.67
CA TRP A 341 6.75 19.20 -0.05
C TRP A 341 5.61 19.29 -1.06
N ALA A 342 4.37 19.14 -0.59
CA ALA A 342 3.17 19.38 -1.40
C ALA A 342 1.97 19.77 -0.53
N THR A 343 0.97 20.44 -1.11
CA THR A 343 -0.23 20.92 -0.39
C THR A 343 -1.06 19.78 0.23
N TRP A 344 -1.09 18.62 -0.44
CA TRP A 344 -1.78 17.42 -0.01
C TRP A 344 -0.97 16.58 1.00
N CYS A 345 0.30 16.90 1.23
CA CYS A 345 1.17 16.15 2.13
C CYS A 345 0.88 16.49 3.61
N GLY A 346 0.14 15.60 4.30
CA GLY A 346 -0.13 15.71 5.74
C GLY A 346 1.13 15.82 6.62
N PRO A 347 2.12 14.91 6.49
CA PRO A 347 3.36 14.99 7.25
C PRO A 347 4.17 16.26 7.00
N CYS A 348 4.27 16.75 5.76
CA CYS A 348 4.94 18.01 5.44
C CYS A 348 4.31 19.18 6.19
N LYS A 349 2.97 19.26 6.20
CA LYS A 349 2.24 20.30 6.94
C LYS A 349 2.49 20.28 8.45
N ARG A 350 2.84 19.14 9.03
CA ARG A 350 3.22 19.03 10.45
C ARG A 350 4.60 19.61 10.74
N GLU A 351 5.49 19.67 9.75
CA GLU A 351 6.84 20.25 9.90
C GLU A 351 6.86 21.78 9.69
N ILE A 352 5.84 22.36 9.06
CA ILE A 352 5.75 23.82 8.78
C ILE A 352 5.98 24.69 10.03
N PRO A 353 5.33 24.45 11.20
CA PRO A 353 5.57 25.27 12.39
C PRO A 353 7.04 25.25 12.82
N PHE A 354 7.69 24.08 12.78
CA PHE A 354 9.09 23.92 13.14
C PHE A 354 10.02 24.56 12.11
N LEU A 355 9.69 24.48 10.81
CA LEU A 355 10.44 25.16 9.76
C LEU A 355 10.46 26.68 9.99
N LYS A 356 9.31 27.27 10.33
CA LYS A 356 9.22 28.70 10.68
C LYS A 356 10.08 29.07 11.88
N GLU A 357 10.13 28.21 12.90
CA GLU A 357 10.97 28.44 14.07
C GLU A 357 12.46 28.43 13.71
N VAL A 358 12.89 27.43 12.94
CA VAL A 358 14.28 27.32 12.46
C VAL A 358 14.63 28.52 11.56
N GLU A 359 13.79 28.87 10.58
CA GLU A 359 13.99 30.04 9.72
C GLU A 359 14.15 31.34 10.52
N LYS A 360 13.34 31.52 11.55
CA LYS A 360 13.41 32.70 12.43
C LYS A 360 14.71 32.72 13.24
N GLU A 361 15.14 31.57 13.75
CA GLU A 361 16.34 31.45 14.60
C GLU A 361 17.63 31.71 13.81
N TYR A 362 17.70 31.22 12.57
CA TYR A 362 18.86 31.41 11.70
C TYR A 362 18.72 32.61 10.75
N HIS A 363 17.76 33.50 11.00
CA HIS A 363 17.57 34.70 10.20
C HIS A 363 18.83 35.59 10.22
N GLY A 364 19.33 35.95 9.04
CA GLY A 364 20.52 36.79 8.88
C GLY A 364 21.85 36.03 8.98
N LYS A 365 21.81 34.69 9.09
CA LYS A 365 22.98 33.82 8.90
C LYS A 365 23.17 33.51 7.41
N ASP A 366 24.32 32.93 7.07
CA ASP A 366 24.67 32.55 5.68
C ASP A 366 23.94 31.27 5.21
N ILE A 367 22.61 31.24 5.36
CA ILE A 367 21.75 30.14 4.96
C ILE A 367 20.47 30.64 4.27
N GLU A 368 20.04 29.93 3.23
CA GLU A 368 18.74 30.10 2.58
C GLU A 368 17.86 28.87 2.83
N PHE A 369 16.61 29.13 3.19
CA PHE A 369 15.58 28.10 3.32
C PHE A 369 14.74 28.09 2.06
N VAL A 370 14.69 26.94 1.37
CA VAL A 370 14.05 26.78 0.06
C VAL A 370 13.00 25.68 0.14
N SER A 371 11.72 26.04 0.03
CA SER A 371 10.65 25.05 -0.04
C SER A 371 10.24 24.83 -1.50
N ILE A 372 10.39 23.60 -2.00
CA ILE A 372 10.06 23.20 -3.38
C ILE A 372 8.80 22.36 -3.37
N SER A 373 7.72 22.86 -3.98
CA SER A 373 6.47 22.12 -4.15
C SER A 373 6.58 21.15 -5.34
N VAL A 374 6.16 19.89 -5.11
CA VAL A 374 5.93 18.87 -6.15
C VAL A 374 4.44 18.65 -6.42
N ASP A 375 3.61 19.65 -6.14
CA ASP A 375 2.22 19.66 -6.55
C ASP A 375 2.11 19.59 -8.09
N LYS A 376 1.01 19.01 -8.59
CA LYS A 376 0.76 18.97 -10.03
C LYS A 376 0.49 20.39 -10.54
N ALA A 377 0.77 20.64 -11.81
CA ALA A 377 0.53 21.96 -12.42
C ALA A 377 -0.92 22.47 -12.23
N ALA A 378 -1.91 21.57 -12.21
CA ALA A 378 -3.32 21.89 -11.96
C ALA A 378 -3.60 22.41 -10.53
N ASP A 379 -2.72 22.12 -9.57
CA ASP A 379 -2.83 22.50 -8.16
C ASP A 379 -1.97 23.72 -7.80
N LYS A 380 -1.37 24.40 -8.78
CA LYS A 380 -0.48 25.56 -8.58
C LYS A 380 -1.13 26.68 -7.76
N GLU A 381 -2.40 26.99 -8.01
CA GLU A 381 -3.10 28.03 -7.26
C GLU A 381 -3.35 27.63 -5.80
N LYS A 382 -3.54 26.32 -5.52
CA LYS A 382 -3.61 25.81 -4.14
C LYS A 382 -2.28 25.98 -3.42
N TRP A 383 -1.16 25.76 -4.12
CA TRP A 383 0.18 26.01 -3.58
C TRP A 383 0.36 27.49 -3.22
N LYS A 384 0.07 28.42 -4.15
CA LYS A 384 0.16 29.86 -3.88
C LYS A 384 -0.71 30.28 -2.70
N GLN A 385 -1.94 29.77 -2.65
CA GLN A 385 -2.85 30.03 -1.53
C GLN A 385 -2.28 29.50 -0.22
N MET A 386 -1.75 28.27 -0.21
CA MET A 386 -1.19 27.68 1.02
C MET A 386 0.07 28.42 1.49
N VAL A 387 0.94 28.87 0.58
CA VAL A 387 2.10 29.71 0.90
C VAL A 387 1.65 31.00 1.60
N ALA A 388 0.59 31.64 1.10
CA ALA A 388 0.01 32.84 1.70
C ALA A 388 -0.65 32.55 3.06
N ASP A 389 -1.57 31.59 3.12
CA ASP A 389 -2.37 31.25 4.30
C ASP A 389 -1.51 30.73 5.46
N LYS A 390 -0.45 29.98 5.13
CA LYS A 390 0.52 29.50 6.12
C LYS A 390 1.66 30.49 6.31
N GLU A 391 1.65 31.64 5.67
CA GLU A 391 2.69 32.68 5.79
C GLU A 391 4.11 32.13 5.67
N LEU A 392 4.34 31.21 4.72
CA LEU A 392 5.65 30.59 4.54
C LEU A 392 6.67 31.65 4.11
N LYS A 393 7.85 31.64 4.72
CA LYS A 393 8.94 32.56 4.42
C LYS A 393 10.02 31.83 3.62
N GLY A 394 11.23 32.39 3.54
CA GLY A 394 12.27 31.87 2.68
C GLY A 394 11.95 31.99 1.18
N VAL A 395 12.57 31.10 0.40
CA VAL A 395 12.38 30.95 -1.04
C VAL A 395 11.35 29.86 -1.29
N GLN A 396 10.26 30.19 -1.95
CA GLN A 396 9.15 29.28 -2.21
C GLN A 396 9.09 28.99 -3.71
N LEU A 397 9.36 27.75 -4.10
CA LEU A 397 9.50 27.32 -5.49
C LEU A 397 8.46 26.28 -5.89
N PHE A 398 8.09 26.27 -7.16
CA PHE A 398 7.25 25.25 -7.78
C PHE A 398 8.07 24.43 -8.77
N ALA A 399 8.13 23.12 -8.59
CA ALA A 399 8.88 22.24 -9.50
C ALA A 399 8.27 22.23 -10.91
N ASP A 400 9.13 22.20 -11.93
CA ASP A 400 8.75 22.28 -13.34
C ASP A 400 7.84 21.15 -13.82
N LYS A 401 8.12 19.92 -13.38
CA LYS A 401 7.44 18.69 -13.80
C LYS A 401 7.04 17.83 -12.60
N ASP A 402 6.56 18.43 -11.52
CA ASP A 402 6.15 17.71 -10.29
C ASP A 402 7.17 16.64 -9.83
N TRP A 403 6.75 15.38 -9.68
CA TRP A 403 7.59 14.22 -9.38
C TRP A 403 8.52 13.83 -10.53
N SER A 404 8.16 14.24 -11.75
CA SER A 404 8.96 14.01 -12.94
C SER A 404 10.11 15.01 -13.14
N SER A 405 10.27 15.97 -12.23
CA SER A 405 11.36 16.94 -12.22
C SER A 405 12.73 16.27 -12.10
N ASP A 406 13.73 16.79 -12.81
CA ASP A 406 15.07 16.19 -12.83
C ASP A 406 15.76 16.31 -11.47
N PHE A 407 15.57 17.41 -10.73
CA PHE A 407 16.03 17.54 -9.35
C PHE A 407 15.47 16.41 -8.45
N VAL A 408 14.16 16.18 -8.52
CA VAL A 408 13.45 15.15 -7.72
C VAL A 408 13.96 13.75 -8.07
N LYS A 409 14.11 13.45 -9.37
CA LYS A 409 14.63 12.17 -9.86
C LYS A 409 16.10 11.95 -9.48
N ASN A 410 16.93 12.97 -9.64
CA ASN A 410 18.37 12.87 -9.39
C ASN A 410 18.69 12.80 -7.89
N TYR A 411 17.80 13.30 -7.03
CA TYR A 411 17.84 13.04 -5.58
C TYR A 411 17.18 11.70 -5.16
N ALA A 412 16.69 10.91 -6.12
CA ALA A 412 15.94 9.67 -5.87
C ALA A 412 14.76 9.84 -4.89
N ILE A 413 14.07 10.99 -4.94
CA ILE A 413 12.97 11.30 -4.03
C ILE A 413 11.74 10.48 -4.46
N THR A 414 11.38 9.50 -3.63
CA THR A 414 10.20 8.64 -3.84
C THR A 414 9.08 8.91 -2.84
N GLY A 415 9.28 9.87 -1.93
CA GLY A 415 8.32 10.24 -0.88
C GLY A 415 8.68 11.60 -0.27
N ILE A 416 7.67 12.25 0.28
CA ILE A 416 7.78 13.56 0.96
C ILE A 416 7.19 13.48 2.38
N PRO A 417 7.66 14.30 3.34
CA PRO A 417 8.66 15.37 3.19
C PRO A 417 10.07 14.82 2.94
N ARG A 418 10.87 15.61 2.21
CA ARG A 418 12.29 15.33 1.98
C ARG A 418 13.10 16.59 2.23
N PHE A 419 14.13 16.46 3.06
CA PHE A 419 15.01 17.57 3.43
C PHE A 419 16.42 17.33 2.91
N ILE A 420 17.07 18.38 2.41
CA ILE A 420 18.41 18.34 1.84
C ILE A 420 19.19 19.55 2.38
N LEU A 421 20.47 19.38 2.66
CA LEU A 421 21.36 20.45 3.08
C LEU A 421 22.57 20.52 2.14
N ILE A 422 22.82 21.69 1.58
CA ILE A 422 23.85 21.99 0.57
C ILE A 422 24.77 23.08 1.12
N ASP A 423 26.06 22.99 0.82
CA ASP A 423 27.08 23.96 1.22
C ASP A 423 27.16 25.18 0.28
N PRO A 424 27.90 26.24 0.65
CA PRO A 424 28.07 27.44 -0.16
C PRO A 424 28.66 27.22 -1.56
N ASP A 425 29.39 26.13 -1.77
CA ASP A 425 30.00 25.77 -3.05
C ASP A 425 29.04 24.96 -3.95
N GLY A 426 27.87 24.59 -3.43
CA GLY A 426 26.86 23.80 -4.13
C GLY A 426 27.03 22.28 -3.96
N ASN A 427 27.80 21.83 -2.97
CA ASN A 427 27.99 20.40 -2.66
C ASN A 427 27.06 19.92 -1.55
N ILE A 428 26.77 18.63 -1.57
CA ILE A 428 25.85 17.98 -0.63
C ILE A 428 26.51 17.90 0.75
N ILE A 429 25.86 18.47 1.78
CA ILE A 429 26.18 18.17 3.19
C ILE A 429 25.38 16.97 3.65
N SER A 430 24.10 16.95 3.32
CA SER A 430 23.21 15.80 3.54
C SER A 430 22.12 15.76 2.48
N ALA A 431 22.03 14.66 1.75
CA ALA A 431 20.91 14.41 0.85
C ALA A 431 19.64 13.94 1.58
N ASP A 432 19.73 13.64 2.88
CA ASP A 432 18.66 13.27 3.81
C ASP A 432 18.84 14.09 5.11
N ALA A 433 18.68 15.40 5.03
CA ALA A 433 18.87 16.26 6.19
C ALA A 433 17.83 15.96 7.28
N PRO A 434 18.15 16.18 8.58
CA PRO A 434 17.15 16.06 9.63
C PRO A 434 15.99 17.04 9.39
N ARG A 435 14.75 16.55 9.56
CA ARG A 435 13.54 17.37 9.46
C ARG A 435 13.53 18.54 10.47
N PRO A 436 12.76 19.61 10.24
CA PRO A 436 12.72 20.77 11.12
C PRO A 436 12.37 20.46 12.59
N SER A 437 11.48 19.50 12.83
CA SER A 437 11.13 19.07 14.20
C SER A 437 12.21 18.23 14.90
N ASN A 438 13.26 17.78 14.20
CA ASN A 438 14.34 17.00 14.77
C ASN A 438 15.43 17.94 15.35
N PRO A 439 15.75 17.88 16.66
CA PRO A 439 16.77 18.72 17.28
C PRO A 439 18.15 18.66 16.59
N LYS A 440 18.48 17.52 15.97
CA LYS A 440 19.73 17.32 15.23
C LYS A 440 19.92 18.30 14.07
N LEU A 441 18.84 18.86 13.51
CA LEU A 441 18.94 19.92 12.51
C LEU A 441 19.65 21.14 13.09
N LYS A 442 19.19 21.64 14.25
CA LYS A 442 19.77 22.81 14.90
C LYS A 442 21.21 22.57 15.34
N GLU A 443 21.51 21.37 15.86
CA GLU A 443 22.89 20.97 16.18
C GLU A 443 23.80 21.05 14.95
N THR A 444 23.31 20.57 13.81
CA THR A 444 24.04 20.62 12.53
C THR A 444 24.25 22.06 12.08
N LEU A 445 23.19 22.88 12.06
CA LEU A 445 23.26 24.27 11.61
C LEU A 445 24.15 25.14 12.51
N ASN A 446 24.11 24.96 13.83
CA ASN A 446 24.99 25.66 14.77
C ASN A 446 26.48 25.33 14.59
N THR A 447 26.79 24.18 13.98
CA THR A 447 28.17 23.82 13.67
C THR A 447 28.66 24.47 12.36
N LEU A 448 27.73 24.85 11.48
CA LEU A 448 28.01 25.36 10.13
C LEU A 448 27.95 26.89 10.01
N LEU A 449 27.13 27.57 10.82
CA LEU A 449 26.75 29.00 10.74
C LEU A 449 27.11 29.80 12.00
#